data_AF-A0A1V5UMI1-F1
#
_entry.id   AF-A0A1V5UMI1-F1
#
_cell.length_a   1.000
_cell.length_b   1.000
_cell.length_c   1.000
_cell.angle_alpha   90.00
_cell.angle_beta   90.00
_cell.angle_gamma   90.00
#
_symmetry.space_group_name_H-M   'P 1'
#
loop_
_entity.id
_entity.type
_entity.pdbx_description
1 polymer ?
#
loop_
_entity_poly.entity_id
_entity_poly.type
_entity_poly.pdbx_seq_one_letter_code
_entity_poly.pdbx_strand_id
1 'polypeptide(L)'
;MLIYKNSTINKFIISPEKSVRDAMQKLDESAQKIIFVAGADLVLLGVITDGDIRRWILKNGELSSAVTCVMNRNPLTLMPGYDPVEVKKTMKQSLIECIPIVDGGGRILNAVWWSDFFVEKAEIVSRIELPVVIMAGGKGTRLDPFTKILPKPLIPIGNKPVIELIIEKYAASGCSKFFISVNYKANMIKAYFNEIEKNYEMTYLEEEKELGTAGSLALLKSHNIKTPFFVNNCDIIVSADYEDIYKYHRDSANFITVVGSLKNFKIPYGVIETNENGSMKAMKEKPEFNYLVNTGMYLIQPEALNDIPEREFFHITDLISRCRADGKRVGVYPISEKSWTDIGQMEELYSALKKFD
;
A
#
# COMPACT_ATOMS: atom_id res chain seq x y z
N MET A 1 -13.47 32.10 15.29
CA MET A 1 -14.85 31.65 14.97
C MET A 1 -14.79 30.99 13.60
N LEU A 2 -14.50 29.69 13.56
CA LEU A 2 -14.41 28.93 12.30
C LEU A 2 -15.82 28.67 11.80
N ILE A 3 -16.16 29.27 10.67
CA ILE A 3 -17.47 29.12 10.01
C ILE A 3 -17.54 27.70 9.46
N TYR A 4 -18.37 26.86 10.08
CA TYR A 4 -18.61 25.48 9.69
C TYR A 4 -19.22 25.43 8.27
N LYS A 5 -18.43 25.07 7.27
CA LYS A 5 -18.94 24.75 5.92
C LYS A 5 -19.60 23.37 5.93
N ASN A 6 -20.90 23.34 6.21
CA ASN A 6 -21.74 22.13 6.21
C ASN A 6 -21.72 21.31 4.90
N SER A 7 -21.31 21.89 3.77
CA SER A 7 -21.37 21.21 2.46
C SER A 7 -20.30 20.11 2.26
N THR A 8 -19.29 20.02 3.13
CA THR A 8 -18.13 19.13 2.91
C THR A 8 -18.22 17.80 3.67
N ILE A 9 -19.03 17.70 4.73
CA ILE A 9 -19.05 16.51 5.60
C ILE A 9 -19.77 15.31 4.97
N ASN A 10 -20.80 15.55 4.15
CA ASN A 10 -21.62 14.49 3.55
C ASN A 10 -20.82 13.51 2.68
N LYS A 11 -19.70 13.97 2.09
CA LYS A 11 -18.81 13.10 1.31
C LYS A 11 -18.08 12.05 2.16
N PHE A 12 -18.11 12.18 3.49
CA PHE A 12 -17.52 11.24 4.45
C PHE A 12 -18.55 10.40 5.19
N ILE A 13 -19.84 10.58 4.94
CA ILE A 13 -20.90 9.86 5.68
C ILE A 13 -21.37 8.64 4.89
N ILE A 14 -21.46 7.48 5.53
CA ILE A 14 -21.99 6.24 4.94
C ILE A 14 -23.13 5.69 5.80
N SER A 15 -24.17 5.12 5.18
CA SER A 15 -25.27 4.51 5.95
C SER A 15 -24.86 3.12 6.48
N PRO A 16 -25.40 2.69 7.63
CA PRO A 16 -24.99 1.47 8.32
C PRO A 16 -25.29 0.17 7.55
N GLU A 17 -26.21 0.22 6.59
CA GLU A 17 -26.60 -0.92 5.74
C GLU A 17 -25.66 -1.11 4.55
N LYS A 18 -24.82 -0.11 4.24
CA LYS A 18 -23.86 -0.21 3.14
C LYS A 18 -22.81 -1.26 3.43
N SER A 19 -22.23 -1.80 2.36
CA SER A 19 -21.23 -2.85 2.46
C SER A 19 -19.85 -2.29 2.85
N VAL A 20 -18.99 -3.14 3.40
CA VAL A 20 -17.58 -2.82 3.63
C VAL A 20 -16.90 -2.37 2.32
N ARG A 21 -17.30 -2.91 1.17
CA ARG A 21 -16.82 -2.46 -0.13
C ARG A 21 -17.20 -1.02 -0.45
N ASP A 22 -18.44 -0.63 -0.17
CA ASP A 22 -18.88 0.77 -0.36
C ASP A 22 -18.05 1.72 0.51
N ALA A 23 -17.72 1.30 1.74
CA ALA A 23 -16.82 2.04 2.63
C ALA A 23 -15.42 2.20 2.03
N MET A 24 -14.84 1.11 1.51
CA MET A 24 -13.52 1.15 0.84
C MET A 24 -13.51 2.12 -0.34
N GLN A 25 -14.50 2.04 -1.22
CA GLN A 25 -14.61 2.92 -2.38
C GLN A 25 -14.71 4.39 -1.94
N LYS A 26 -15.47 4.65 -0.86
CA LYS A 26 -15.63 6.00 -0.32
C LYS A 26 -14.35 6.54 0.33
N LEU A 27 -13.58 5.70 1.02
CA LEU A 27 -12.25 6.06 1.54
C LEU A 27 -11.31 6.47 0.40
N ASP A 28 -11.22 5.63 -0.65
CA ASP A 28 -10.40 5.92 -1.85
C ASP A 28 -10.77 7.26 -2.53
N GLU A 29 -12.07 7.55 -2.67
CA GLU A 29 -12.57 8.76 -3.35
C GLU A 29 -12.42 10.02 -2.50
N SER A 30 -12.51 9.89 -1.17
CA SER A 30 -12.52 11.03 -0.26
C SER A 30 -11.13 11.60 0.04
N ALA A 31 -10.08 10.84 -0.31
CA ALA A 31 -8.66 11.10 0.00
C ALA A 31 -8.36 11.28 1.50
N GLN A 32 -9.33 11.00 2.38
CA GLN A 32 -9.19 11.02 3.83
C GLN A 32 -9.19 9.60 4.36
N LYS A 33 -8.43 9.35 5.42
CA LYS A 33 -8.26 8.01 6.03
C LYS A 33 -9.43 7.59 6.93
N ILE A 34 -10.57 8.28 6.88
CA ILE A 34 -11.72 8.06 7.76
C ILE A 34 -13.06 8.40 7.09
N ILE A 35 -14.09 7.62 7.43
CA ILE A 35 -15.50 7.90 7.13
C ILE A 35 -16.37 7.69 8.37
N PHE A 36 -17.51 8.37 8.43
CA PHE A 36 -18.48 8.33 9.52
C PHE A 36 -19.66 7.45 9.15
N VAL A 37 -19.96 6.45 9.96
CA VAL A 37 -21.16 5.63 9.83
C VAL A 37 -22.29 6.32 10.58
N ALA A 38 -23.32 6.76 9.86
CA ALA A 38 -24.43 7.52 10.46
C ALA A 38 -25.78 6.92 10.10
N GLY A 39 -26.67 6.82 11.10
CA GLY A 39 -28.04 6.35 10.94
C GLY A 39 -29.00 7.46 10.48
N ALA A 40 -30.27 7.31 10.83
CA ALA A 40 -31.28 8.35 10.61
C ALA A 40 -30.87 9.68 11.28
N ASP A 41 -31.27 10.81 10.68
CA ASP A 41 -30.97 12.16 11.16
C ASP A 41 -29.47 12.47 11.38
N LEU A 42 -28.57 11.76 10.68
CA LEU A 42 -27.11 11.90 10.81
C LEU A 42 -26.57 11.59 12.21
N VAL A 43 -27.26 10.75 13.00
CA VAL A 43 -26.74 10.27 14.29
C VAL A 43 -25.52 9.38 14.06
N LEU A 44 -24.38 9.74 14.65
CA LEU A 44 -23.14 9.00 14.54
C LEU A 44 -23.26 7.64 15.24
N LEU A 45 -23.05 6.56 14.49
CA LEU A 45 -23.04 5.18 15.02
C LEU A 45 -21.61 4.65 15.20
N GLY A 46 -20.65 5.20 14.46
CA GLY A 46 -19.25 4.82 14.53
C GLY A 46 -18.42 5.44 13.41
N VAL A 47 -17.14 5.08 13.36
CA VAL A 47 -16.22 5.50 12.30
C VAL A 47 -15.50 4.30 11.70
N ILE A 48 -15.08 4.43 10.46
CA ILE A 48 -14.26 3.43 9.77
C ILE A 48 -13.03 4.12 9.22
N THR A 49 -11.87 3.51 9.46
CA THR A 49 -10.58 3.91 8.90
C THR A 49 -10.02 2.82 7.99
N ASP A 50 -8.99 3.13 7.21
CA ASP A 50 -8.24 2.13 6.42
C ASP A 50 -7.72 0.99 7.29
N GLY A 51 -7.34 1.29 8.54
CA GLY A 51 -6.88 0.29 9.51
C GLY A 51 -7.99 -0.70 9.93
N ASP A 52 -9.24 -0.26 10.00
CA ASP A 52 -10.38 -1.12 10.30
C ASP A 52 -10.68 -2.07 9.13
N ILE A 53 -10.72 -1.52 7.92
CA ILE A 53 -10.88 -2.28 6.67
C ILE A 53 -9.77 -3.32 6.53
N ARG A 54 -8.51 -2.89 6.72
CA ARG A 54 -7.34 -3.78 6.66
C ARG A 54 -7.48 -4.95 7.64
N ARG A 55 -7.83 -4.66 8.91
CA ARG A 55 -8.02 -5.70 9.94
C ARG A 55 -9.17 -6.64 9.60
N TRP A 56 -10.24 -6.15 8.96
CA TRP A 56 -11.34 -6.96 8.48
C TRP A 56 -10.91 -7.91 7.36
N ILE A 57 -10.20 -7.41 6.35
CA ILE A 57 -9.67 -8.21 5.23
C ILE A 57 -8.74 -9.32 5.76
N LEU A 58 -7.83 -8.98 6.68
CA LEU A 58 -6.87 -9.95 7.24
C LEU A 58 -7.53 -11.04 8.10
N LYS A 59 -8.77 -10.83 8.57
CA LYS A 59 -9.58 -11.84 9.27
C LYS A 59 -10.47 -12.65 8.33
N ASN A 60 -10.27 -12.55 7.01
CA ASN A 60 -11.13 -13.14 5.98
C ASN A 60 -12.59 -12.66 6.07
N GLY A 61 -12.79 -11.42 6.51
CA GLY A 61 -14.11 -10.82 6.57
C GLY A 61 -14.70 -10.61 5.17
N GLU A 62 -16.00 -10.81 5.02
CA GLU A 62 -16.67 -10.62 3.74
C GLU A 62 -16.84 -9.13 3.40
N LEU A 63 -16.47 -8.73 2.18
CA LEU A 63 -16.62 -7.33 1.73
C LEU A 63 -18.08 -6.94 1.50
N SER A 64 -18.98 -7.92 1.35
CA SER A 64 -20.43 -7.76 1.26
C SER A 64 -21.09 -7.51 2.61
N SER A 65 -20.40 -7.76 3.73
CA SER A 65 -20.93 -7.51 5.07
C SER A 65 -21.21 -6.02 5.27
N ALA A 66 -22.16 -5.72 6.17
CA ALA A 66 -22.49 -4.35 6.52
C ALA A 66 -21.31 -3.64 7.21
N VAL A 67 -21.19 -2.32 7.00
CA VAL A 67 -20.18 -1.48 7.65
C VAL A 67 -20.24 -1.52 9.18
N THR A 68 -21.39 -1.84 9.75
CA THR A 68 -21.60 -2.00 11.19
C THR A 68 -20.83 -3.17 11.81
N CYS A 69 -20.34 -4.11 11.00
CA CYS A 69 -19.49 -5.23 11.42
C CYS A 69 -18.02 -4.83 11.59
N VAL A 70 -17.57 -3.75 10.94
CA VAL A 70 -16.16 -3.32 10.92
C VAL A 70 -15.90 -2.01 11.67
N MET A 71 -16.92 -1.15 11.83
CA MET A 71 -16.75 0.18 12.42
C MET A 71 -16.27 0.17 13.87
N ASN A 72 -15.46 1.16 14.23
CA ASN A 72 -15.24 1.54 15.61
C ASN A 72 -16.50 2.25 16.15
N ARG A 73 -17.19 1.60 17.09
CA ARG A 73 -18.44 2.07 17.68
C ARG A 73 -18.25 3.17 18.73
N ASN A 74 -17.04 3.32 19.26
CA ASN A 74 -16.72 4.29 20.31
C ASN A 74 -15.60 5.22 19.81
N PRO A 75 -15.84 6.02 18.77
CA PRO A 75 -14.88 7.04 18.36
C PRO A 75 -14.78 8.14 19.43
N LEU A 76 -13.62 8.79 19.50
CA LEU A 76 -13.53 10.07 20.19
C LEU A 76 -14.42 11.08 19.44
N THR A 77 -15.22 11.85 20.17
CA THR A 77 -16.14 12.87 19.62
C THR A 77 -15.97 14.19 20.36
N LEU A 78 -16.23 15.30 19.69
CA LEU A 78 -16.26 16.64 20.28
C LEU A 78 -17.69 17.20 20.30
N MET A 79 -17.98 18.06 21.28
CA MET A 79 -19.19 18.89 21.28
C MET A 79 -18.85 20.33 20.88
N PRO A 80 -19.81 21.12 20.35
CA PRO A 80 -19.61 22.54 20.13
C PRO A 80 -19.09 23.25 21.38
N GLY A 81 -18.08 24.11 21.23
CA GLY A 81 -17.42 24.80 22.34
C GLY A 81 -16.20 24.07 22.92
N TYR A 82 -15.70 23.02 22.26
CA TYR A 82 -14.43 22.36 22.59
C TYR A 82 -13.25 23.35 22.69
N ASP A 83 -12.27 23.05 23.54
CA ASP A 83 -11.01 23.81 23.62
C ASP A 83 -10.04 23.36 22.50
N PRO A 84 -9.71 24.23 21.53
CA PRO A 84 -8.76 23.89 20.47
C PRO A 84 -7.38 23.43 20.97
N VAL A 85 -6.91 23.92 22.12
CA VAL A 85 -5.59 23.57 22.66
C VAL A 85 -5.56 22.13 23.16
N GLU A 86 -6.60 21.72 23.88
CA GLU A 86 -6.76 20.35 24.37
C GLU A 86 -6.97 19.37 23.22
N VAL A 87 -7.79 19.74 22.24
CA VAL A 87 -8.00 18.91 21.03
C VAL A 87 -6.70 18.73 20.27
N LYS A 88 -5.92 19.80 20.06
CA LYS A 88 -4.62 19.72 19.39
C LYS A 88 -3.65 18.79 20.11
N LYS A 89 -3.61 18.83 21.44
CA LYS A 89 -2.78 17.92 22.27
C LYS A 89 -3.24 16.47 22.12
N THR A 90 -4.54 16.23 22.22
CA THR A 90 -5.15 14.90 22.13
C THR A 90 -4.89 14.26 20.77
N MET A 91 -5.11 15.02 19.69
CA MET A 91 -4.83 14.57 18.32
C MET A 91 -3.36 14.17 18.16
N LYS A 92 -2.42 14.98 18.68
CA LYS A 92 -0.98 14.69 18.60
C LYS A 92 -0.58 13.42 19.37
N GLN A 93 -1.07 13.26 20.60
CA GLN A 93 -0.71 12.14 21.47
C GLN A 93 -1.30 10.82 21.00
N SER A 94 -2.52 10.86 20.48
CA SER A 94 -3.25 9.67 20.04
C SER A 94 -3.12 9.39 18.54
N LEU A 95 -2.34 10.21 17.81
CA LEU A 95 -2.18 10.16 16.35
C LEU A 95 -3.54 10.12 15.61
N ILE A 96 -4.52 10.88 16.11
CA ILE A 96 -5.86 10.94 15.53
C ILE A 96 -5.87 12.01 14.45
N GLU A 97 -6.10 11.61 13.20
CA GLU A 97 -6.13 12.52 12.06
C GLU A 97 -7.44 13.32 11.96
N CYS A 98 -8.52 12.83 12.58
CA CYS A 98 -9.85 13.45 12.48
C CYS A 98 -10.73 13.10 13.68
N ILE A 99 -11.47 14.08 14.18
CA ILE A 99 -12.43 13.90 15.28
C ILE A 99 -13.80 14.48 14.88
N PRO A 100 -14.87 13.67 14.85
CA PRO A 100 -16.22 14.16 14.58
C PRO A 100 -16.74 15.09 15.68
N ILE A 101 -17.43 16.15 15.27
CA ILE A 101 -18.17 17.08 16.14
C ILE A 101 -19.64 16.70 16.10
N VAL A 102 -20.23 16.42 17.26
CA VAL A 102 -21.62 16.01 17.41
C VAL A 102 -22.40 16.95 18.34
N ASP A 103 -23.72 17.04 18.15
CA ASP A 103 -24.60 17.73 19.09
C ASP A 103 -24.93 16.87 20.32
N GLY A 104 -25.76 17.40 21.24
CA GLY A 104 -26.19 16.67 22.44
C GLY A 104 -27.05 15.43 22.15
N GLY A 105 -27.55 15.26 20.93
CA GLY A 105 -28.25 14.07 20.44
C GLY A 105 -27.35 13.12 19.64
N GLY A 106 -26.04 13.39 19.55
CA GLY A 106 -25.10 12.57 18.79
C GLY A 106 -25.14 12.78 17.27
N ARG A 107 -25.85 13.81 16.78
CA ARG A 107 -25.92 14.11 15.34
C ARG A 107 -24.63 14.77 14.89
N ILE A 108 -24.09 14.30 13.76
CA ILE A 108 -22.86 14.84 13.19
C ILE A 108 -23.13 16.27 12.71
N LEU A 109 -22.41 17.23 13.29
CA LEU A 109 -22.43 18.62 12.89
C LEU A 109 -21.28 18.93 11.92
N ASN A 110 -20.08 18.46 12.24
CA ASN A 110 -18.88 18.63 11.42
C ASN A 110 -17.77 17.67 11.88
N ALA A 111 -16.53 17.89 11.47
CA ALA A 111 -15.36 17.22 12.00
C ALA A 111 -14.17 18.19 12.08
N VAL A 112 -13.27 17.95 13.02
CA VAL A 112 -11.99 18.62 13.13
C VAL A 112 -10.92 17.75 12.49
N TRP A 113 -10.21 18.29 11.52
CA TRP A 113 -9.17 17.62 10.79
C TRP A 113 -7.80 18.03 11.31
N TRP A 114 -6.83 17.14 11.17
CA TRP A 114 -5.42 17.46 11.46
C TRP A 114 -4.98 18.73 10.72
N SER A 115 -5.37 18.87 9.45
CA SER A 115 -5.08 20.05 8.64
C SER A 115 -5.63 21.37 9.20
N ASP A 116 -6.63 21.34 10.08
CA ASP A 116 -7.22 22.55 10.65
C ASP A 116 -6.33 23.19 11.72
N PHE A 117 -5.48 22.40 12.39
CA PHE A 117 -4.57 22.88 13.45
C PHE A 117 -3.10 22.90 13.06
N PHE A 118 -2.75 22.07 12.09
CA PHE A 118 -1.40 21.89 11.61
C PHE A 118 -1.36 22.46 10.19
N VAL A 119 -1.43 23.79 10.10
CA VAL A 119 -1.22 24.57 8.86
C VAL A 119 0.27 24.57 8.57
N GLU A 120 0.71 23.46 8.01
CA GLU A 120 1.88 23.30 7.15
C GLU A 120 2.11 21.79 7.02
N LYS A 121 2.29 21.31 5.79
CA LYS A 121 3.12 20.14 5.49
C LYS A 121 4.59 20.43 5.88
N ALA A 122 4.84 21.05 7.02
CA ALA A 122 6.17 21.20 7.58
C ALA A 122 6.56 19.83 8.10
N GLU A 123 7.21 19.07 7.23
CA GLU A 123 8.32 18.18 7.60
C GLU A 123 8.13 17.22 8.78
N ILE A 124 6.90 16.77 9.07
CA ILE A 124 6.74 15.39 9.53
C ILE A 124 6.78 14.52 8.28
N VAL A 125 7.91 14.59 7.56
CA VAL A 125 8.32 13.46 6.75
C VAL A 125 8.45 12.34 7.76
N SER A 126 7.61 11.31 7.66
CA SER A 126 7.84 10.10 8.43
C SER A 126 9.26 9.64 8.08
N ARG A 127 10.24 9.85 8.95
CA ARG A 127 11.62 9.47 8.64
C ARG A 127 11.78 8.02 9.05
N ILE A 128 11.23 7.13 8.23
CA ILE A 128 11.45 5.70 8.45
C ILE A 128 12.92 5.35 8.21
N GLU A 129 13.63 6.12 7.36
CA GLU A 129 15.08 6.01 7.11
C GLU A 129 15.53 4.59 6.75
N LEU A 130 14.62 3.78 6.21
CA LEU A 130 14.90 2.40 5.84
C LEU A 130 15.55 2.34 4.46
N PRO A 131 16.51 1.42 4.26
CA PRO A 131 17.01 1.13 2.92
C PRO A 131 15.91 0.62 2.00
N VAL A 132 16.03 0.94 0.71
CA VAL A 132 15.12 0.49 -0.33
C VAL A 132 15.90 -0.22 -1.42
N VAL A 133 15.49 -1.43 -1.76
CA VAL A 133 16.08 -2.23 -2.83
C VAL A 133 15.10 -2.25 -4.00
N ILE A 134 15.54 -1.80 -5.17
CA ILE A 134 14.74 -1.82 -6.39
C ILE A 134 15.27 -2.90 -7.33
N MET A 135 14.42 -3.86 -7.68
CA MET A 135 14.77 -5.02 -8.49
C MET A 135 14.67 -4.68 -9.98
N ALA A 136 15.78 -4.29 -10.59
CA ALA A 136 15.88 -3.73 -11.94
C ALA A 136 16.74 -4.59 -12.92
N GLY A 137 17.02 -5.85 -12.58
CA GLY A 137 17.89 -6.74 -13.38
C GLY A 137 17.20 -7.43 -14.57
N GLY A 138 15.86 -7.52 -14.57
CA GLY A 138 15.11 -8.30 -15.55
C GLY A 138 15.12 -7.73 -16.98
N LYS A 139 15.04 -8.61 -17.98
CA LYS A 139 15.01 -8.24 -19.42
C LYS A 139 13.74 -7.53 -19.86
N GLY A 140 12.64 -7.68 -19.13
CA GLY A 140 11.36 -7.02 -19.46
C GLY A 140 10.74 -7.49 -20.79
N THR A 141 10.89 -8.78 -21.14
CA THR A 141 10.45 -9.36 -22.42
C THR A 141 8.96 -9.19 -22.72
N ARG A 142 8.12 -9.05 -21.69
CA ARG A 142 6.67 -8.79 -21.82
C ARG A 142 6.31 -7.44 -22.45
N LEU A 143 7.27 -6.50 -22.48
CA LEU A 143 7.11 -5.18 -23.08
C LEU A 143 7.91 -5.04 -24.39
N ASP A 144 8.29 -6.16 -25.03
CA ASP A 144 8.85 -6.14 -26.38
C ASP A 144 7.82 -5.50 -27.35
N PRO A 145 8.18 -4.54 -28.22
CA PRO A 145 9.54 -4.11 -28.60
C PRO A 145 10.17 -2.97 -27.79
N PHE A 146 9.47 -2.33 -26.86
CA PHE A 146 9.99 -1.17 -26.13
C PHE A 146 11.27 -1.50 -25.36
N THR A 147 11.31 -2.68 -24.73
CA THR A 147 12.44 -3.10 -23.91
C THR A 147 13.70 -3.47 -24.69
N LYS A 148 13.62 -3.56 -26.04
CA LYS A 148 14.82 -3.65 -26.90
C LYS A 148 15.59 -2.33 -26.92
N ILE A 149 14.90 -1.21 -26.79
CA ILE A 149 15.49 0.13 -26.85
C ILE A 149 15.90 0.56 -25.44
N LEU A 150 14.94 0.67 -24.52
CA LEU A 150 15.16 1.12 -23.14
C LEU A 150 15.04 -0.04 -22.16
N PRO A 151 15.87 -0.13 -21.10
CA PRO A 151 15.58 -1.08 -20.03
C PRO A 151 14.26 -0.73 -19.36
N LYS A 152 13.51 -1.74 -18.92
CA LYS A 152 12.18 -1.58 -18.31
C LYS A 152 12.09 -0.49 -17.22
N PRO A 153 13.04 -0.39 -16.26
CA PRO A 153 13.04 0.66 -15.25
C PRO A 153 13.03 2.09 -15.84
N LEU A 154 13.61 2.27 -17.03
CA LEU A 154 13.72 3.56 -17.72
C LEU A 154 12.56 3.86 -18.68
N ILE A 155 11.51 3.03 -18.70
CA ILE A 155 10.31 3.34 -19.49
C ILE A 155 9.65 4.60 -18.89
N PRO A 156 9.40 5.64 -19.71
CA PRO A 156 8.80 6.88 -19.23
C PRO A 156 7.31 6.69 -18.94
N ILE A 157 6.85 7.29 -17.85
CA ILE A 157 5.44 7.49 -17.52
C ILE A 157 5.26 8.97 -17.22
N GLY A 158 4.54 9.67 -18.11
CA GLY A 158 4.53 11.13 -18.14
C GLY A 158 5.93 11.67 -18.47
N ASN A 159 6.47 12.51 -17.60
CA ASN A 159 7.77 13.17 -17.78
C ASN A 159 8.96 12.47 -17.11
N LYS A 160 8.76 11.35 -16.41
CA LYS A 160 9.82 10.65 -15.66
C LYS A 160 9.83 9.15 -15.91
N PRO A 161 10.98 8.49 -15.82
CA PRO A 161 11.02 7.04 -15.85
C PRO A 161 10.41 6.41 -14.59
N VAL A 162 9.87 5.19 -14.73
CA VAL A 162 9.19 4.48 -13.64
C VAL A 162 10.06 4.35 -12.40
N ILE A 163 11.33 4.01 -12.56
CA ILE A 163 12.25 3.87 -11.42
C ILE A 163 12.42 5.17 -10.63
N GLU A 164 12.40 6.33 -11.29
CA GLU A 164 12.46 7.62 -10.63
C GLU A 164 11.18 7.89 -9.84
N LEU A 165 10.00 7.62 -10.43
CA LEU A 165 8.71 7.73 -9.74
C LEU A 165 8.64 6.86 -8.48
N ILE A 166 9.22 5.66 -8.53
CA ILE A 166 9.32 4.76 -7.37
C ILE A 166 10.23 5.39 -6.29
N ILE A 167 11.42 5.83 -6.66
CA ILE A 167 12.38 6.46 -5.74
C ILE A 167 11.77 7.68 -5.06
N GLU A 168 11.10 8.56 -5.82
CA GLU A 168 10.48 9.77 -5.28
C GLU A 168 9.43 9.47 -4.22
N LYS A 169 8.63 8.41 -4.38
CA LYS A 169 7.66 8.00 -3.34
C LYS A 169 8.34 7.60 -2.04
N TYR A 170 9.43 6.84 -2.12
CA TYR A 170 10.19 6.44 -0.93
C TYR A 170 10.95 7.62 -0.32
N ALA A 171 11.53 8.50 -1.14
CA ALA A 171 12.22 9.71 -0.70
C ALA A 171 11.26 10.68 0.00
N ALA A 172 10.02 10.80 -0.48
CA ALA A 172 8.96 11.55 0.19
C ALA A 172 8.58 10.97 1.56
N SER A 173 8.93 9.71 1.82
CA SER A 173 8.80 9.03 3.12
C SER A 173 10.15 8.96 3.86
N GLY A 174 11.10 9.82 3.52
CA GLY A 174 12.39 9.94 4.24
C GLY A 174 13.40 8.82 4.00
N CYS A 175 13.15 7.91 3.05
CA CYS A 175 14.17 6.93 2.64
C CYS A 175 15.21 7.61 1.75
N SER A 176 16.48 7.56 2.14
CA SER A 176 17.59 8.17 1.39
C SER A 176 18.64 7.18 0.90
N LYS A 177 18.49 5.87 1.19
CA LYS A 177 19.45 4.84 0.79
C LYS A 177 18.81 3.85 -0.18
N PHE A 178 19.22 3.91 -1.43
CA PHE A 178 18.69 3.08 -2.50
C PHE A 178 19.73 2.10 -3.03
N PHE A 179 19.35 0.84 -3.11
CA PHE A 179 20.10 -0.23 -3.74
C PHE A 179 19.37 -0.65 -5.02
N ILE A 180 20.02 -0.54 -6.18
CA ILE A 180 19.41 -0.87 -7.46
C ILE A 180 20.05 -2.15 -8.00
N SER A 181 19.30 -3.24 -8.03
CA SER A 181 19.75 -4.50 -8.64
C SER A 181 19.75 -4.36 -10.15
N VAL A 182 20.90 -4.46 -10.80
CA VAL A 182 21.03 -4.23 -12.25
C VAL A 182 21.75 -5.39 -12.94
N ASN A 183 21.29 -5.70 -14.15
CA ASN A 183 21.92 -6.64 -15.06
C ASN A 183 21.75 -6.14 -16.50
N TYR A 184 20.57 -6.39 -17.09
CA TYR A 184 20.29 -6.02 -18.47
C TYR A 184 20.36 -4.49 -18.69
N LYS A 185 21.21 -4.04 -19.63
CA LYS A 185 21.44 -2.62 -19.96
C LYS A 185 21.76 -1.74 -18.73
N ALA A 186 22.43 -2.28 -17.71
CA ALA A 186 22.79 -1.57 -16.48
C ALA A 186 23.46 -0.20 -16.72
N ASN A 187 24.32 -0.09 -17.73
CA ASN A 187 25.01 1.16 -18.09
C ASN A 187 24.05 2.31 -18.43
N MET A 188 22.89 2.01 -19.04
CA MET A 188 21.89 3.05 -19.34
C MET A 188 21.23 3.58 -18.07
N ILE A 189 20.91 2.69 -17.12
CA ILE A 189 20.36 3.06 -15.82
C ILE A 189 21.36 3.93 -15.06
N LYS A 190 22.63 3.50 -15.01
CA LYS A 190 23.71 4.25 -14.37
C LYS A 190 23.91 5.63 -15.01
N ALA A 191 23.96 5.70 -16.34
CA ALA A 191 24.13 6.95 -17.07
C ALA A 191 22.98 7.93 -16.80
N TYR A 192 21.73 7.46 -16.88
CA TYR A 192 20.55 8.29 -16.56
C TYR A 192 20.68 8.93 -15.18
N PHE A 193 20.95 8.11 -14.18
CA PHE A 193 21.04 8.57 -12.81
C PHE A 193 22.32 9.39 -12.53
N ASN A 194 23.38 9.29 -13.32
CA ASN A 194 24.57 10.13 -13.10
C ASN A 194 24.35 11.59 -13.54
N GLU A 195 23.41 11.83 -14.45
CA GLU A 195 23.08 13.17 -14.97
C GLU A 195 22.04 13.91 -14.12
N ILE A 196 21.36 13.22 -13.20
CA ILE A 196 20.36 13.85 -12.32
C ILE A 196 20.97 14.22 -10.97
N GLU A 197 20.59 15.40 -10.47
CA GLU A 197 20.88 15.80 -9.09
C GLU A 197 20.03 14.96 -8.12
N LYS A 198 20.65 14.47 -7.04
CA LYS A 198 20.00 13.59 -6.05
C LYS A 198 20.24 14.10 -4.65
N ASN A 199 19.22 13.98 -3.83
CA ASN A 199 19.29 14.16 -2.37
C ASN A 199 19.34 12.81 -1.62
N TYR A 200 19.67 11.72 -2.31
CA TYR A 200 19.72 10.36 -1.77
C TYR A 200 20.98 9.61 -2.27
N GLU A 201 21.42 8.64 -1.48
CA GLU A 201 22.47 7.68 -1.81
C GLU A 201 21.93 6.58 -2.71
N MET A 202 22.70 6.24 -3.74
CA MET A 202 22.36 5.18 -4.68
C MET A 202 23.54 4.25 -4.88
N THR A 203 23.34 2.96 -4.63
CA THR A 203 24.33 1.90 -4.83
C THR A 203 23.78 0.89 -5.83
N TYR A 204 24.61 0.43 -6.77
CA TYR A 204 24.22 -0.57 -7.76
C TYR A 204 24.67 -1.95 -7.31
N LEU A 205 23.75 -2.91 -7.26
CA LEU A 205 24.03 -4.31 -7.04
C LEU A 205 24.10 -4.99 -8.41
N GLU A 206 25.31 -5.20 -8.92
CA GLU A 206 25.50 -5.74 -10.26
C GLU A 206 25.41 -7.26 -10.24
N GLU A 207 24.44 -7.80 -10.98
CA GLU A 207 24.29 -9.24 -11.15
C GLU A 207 25.13 -9.70 -12.35
N GLU A 208 25.99 -10.71 -12.18
CA GLU A 208 26.77 -11.29 -13.30
C GLU A 208 25.88 -12.04 -14.31
N LYS A 209 24.78 -12.60 -13.82
CA LYS A 209 23.74 -13.33 -14.55
C LYS A 209 22.39 -13.05 -13.91
N GLU A 210 21.30 -13.47 -14.54
CA GLU A 210 19.97 -13.36 -13.93
C GLU A 210 19.88 -14.23 -12.66
N LEU A 211 19.62 -13.61 -11.50
CA LEU A 211 19.54 -14.30 -10.19
C LEU A 211 18.10 -14.46 -9.66
N GLY A 212 17.10 -14.23 -10.50
CA GLY A 212 15.69 -14.33 -10.12
C GLY A 212 15.20 -13.09 -9.36
N THR A 213 14.16 -13.26 -8.55
CA THR A 213 13.46 -12.14 -7.88
C THR A 213 13.90 -11.89 -6.44
N ALA A 214 14.84 -12.69 -5.93
CA ALA A 214 15.46 -12.49 -4.62
C ALA A 214 16.97 -12.79 -4.59
N GLY A 215 17.52 -13.51 -5.58
CA GLY A 215 18.93 -13.93 -5.53
C GLY A 215 19.92 -12.77 -5.45
N SER A 216 19.64 -11.64 -6.10
CA SER A 216 20.50 -10.45 -6.01
C SER A 216 20.46 -9.76 -4.65
N LEU A 217 19.46 -10.02 -3.81
CA LEU A 217 19.44 -9.53 -2.43
C LEU A 217 20.61 -10.10 -1.62
N ALA A 218 21.16 -11.27 -1.98
CA ALA A 218 22.36 -11.81 -1.33
C ALA A 218 23.56 -10.85 -1.42
N LEU A 219 23.63 -9.97 -2.43
CA LEU A 219 24.66 -8.95 -2.58
C LEU A 219 24.58 -7.86 -1.50
N LEU A 220 23.45 -7.73 -0.80
CA LEU A 220 23.31 -6.80 0.33
C LEU A 220 24.11 -7.24 1.56
N LYS A 221 24.52 -8.52 1.66
CA LYS A 221 25.33 -9.01 2.78
C LYS A 221 26.63 -8.23 2.94
N SER A 222 27.27 -7.81 1.84
CA SER A 222 28.50 -7.01 1.86
C SER A 222 28.28 -5.55 2.29
N HIS A 223 27.02 -5.11 2.38
CA HIS A 223 26.64 -3.74 2.75
C HIS A 223 26.18 -3.62 4.22
N ASN A 224 26.24 -4.71 4.98
CA ASN A 224 26.01 -4.74 6.43
C ASN A 224 24.68 -4.08 6.87
N ILE A 225 23.60 -4.35 6.15
CA ILE A 225 22.26 -3.82 6.46
C ILE A 225 21.82 -4.33 7.85
N LYS A 226 21.48 -3.39 8.76
CA LYS A 226 21.09 -3.69 10.16
C LYS A 226 19.64 -3.40 10.50
N THR A 227 18.92 -2.75 9.60
CA THR A 227 17.51 -2.42 9.75
C THR A 227 16.68 -3.17 8.72
N PRO A 228 15.37 -3.32 8.93
CA PRO A 228 14.47 -3.78 7.88
C PRO A 228 14.64 -2.93 6.62
N PHE A 229 14.44 -3.54 5.46
CA PHE A 229 14.58 -2.86 4.18
C PHE A 229 13.42 -3.19 3.25
N PHE A 230 13.01 -2.22 2.45
CA PHE A 230 12.02 -2.46 1.41
C PHE A 230 12.66 -3.17 0.24
N VAL A 231 11.91 -4.07 -0.38
CA VAL A 231 12.20 -4.62 -1.71
C VAL A 231 11.03 -4.25 -2.60
N ASN A 232 11.30 -3.58 -3.72
CA ASN A 232 10.28 -3.23 -4.71
C ASN A 232 10.73 -3.66 -6.09
N ASN A 233 9.83 -4.25 -6.87
CA ASN A 233 10.11 -4.49 -8.28
C ASN A 233 10.13 -3.16 -9.06
N CYS A 234 11.00 -3.07 -10.07
CA CYS A 234 11.18 -1.83 -10.85
C CYS A 234 9.99 -1.42 -11.72
N ASP A 235 9.00 -2.29 -11.85
CA ASP A 235 7.80 -2.14 -12.67
C ASP A 235 6.54 -1.93 -11.83
N ILE A 236 6.67 -1.79 -10.52
CA ILE A 236 5.55 -1.68 -9.60
C ILE A 236 5.58 -0.33 -8.89
N ILE A 237 4.51 0.44 -9.08
CA ILE A 237 4.26 1.68 -8.36
C ILE A 237 3.18 1.39 -7.30
N VAL A 238 3.57 1.45 -6.03
CA VAL A 238 2.65 1.33 -4.90
C VAL A 238 2.44 2.69 -4.23
N SER A 239 1.18 3.14 -4.18
CA SER A 239 0.78 4.34 -3.46
C SER A 239 0.17 3.94 -2.12
N ALA A 240 1.02 3.82 -1.10
CA ALA A 240 0.64 3.45 0.26
C ALA A 240 1.41 4.30 1.28
N ASP A 241 0.94 4.27 2.53
CA ASP A 241 1.65 4.86 3.66
C ASP A 241 2.78 3.90 4.11
N TYR A 242 4.01 4.19 3.71
CA TYR A 242 5.17 3.33 4.01
C TYR A 242 5.50 3.30 5.50
N GLU A 243 5.14 4.35 6.25
CA GLU A 243 5.28 4.36 7.71
C GLU A 243 4.29 3.38 8.35
N ASP A 244 3.04 3.35 7.90
CA ASP A 244 2.04 2.40 8.38
C ASP A 244 2.44 0.95 8.05
N ILE A 245 3.01 0.70 6.86
CA ILE A 245 3.57 -0.62 6.50
C ILE A 245 4.70 -1.02 7.46
N TYR A 246 5.60 -0.09 7.77
CA TYR A 246 6.70 -0.36 8.69
C TYR A 246 6.23 -0.59 10.14
N LYS A 247 5.32 0.24 10.63
CA LYS A 247 4.67 0.05 11.94
C LYS A 247 4.02 -1.33 12.01
N TYR A 248 3.23 -1.70 11.01
CA TYR A 248 2.60 -3.01 10.95
C TYR A 248 3.63 -4.16 10.97
N HIS A 249 4.70 -4.05 10.20
CA HIS A 249 5.77 -5.05 10.16
C HIS A 249 6.40 -5.26 11.55
N ARG A 250 6.71 -4.17 12.25
CA ARG A 250 7.29 -4.22 13.60
C ARG A 250 6.29 -4.73 14.64
N ASP A 251 5.09 -4.14 14.68
CA ASP A 251 4.09 -4.42 15.71
C ASP A 251 3.52 -5.84 15.58
N SER A 252 3.52 -6.39 14.36
CA SER A 252 3.17 -7.79 14.09
C SER A 252 4.34 -8.76 14.23
N ALA A 253 5.55 -8.29 14.56
CA ALA A 253 6.78 -9.09 14.60
C ALA A 253 6.99 -9.94 13.32
N ASN A 254 6.72 -9.33 12.16
CA ASN A 254 6.90 -10.02 10.88
C ASN A 254 8.38 -10.10 10.54
N PHE A 255 8.81 -11.25 10.04
CA PHE A 255 10.11 -11.44 9.40
C PHE A 255 10.09 -10.93 7.96
N ILE A 256 8.97 -11.17 7.27
CA ILE A 256 8.67 -10.60 5.96
C ILE A 256 7.23 -10.07 6.01
N THR A 257 7.02 -8.83 5.59
CA THR A 257 5.69 -8.32 5.25
C THR A 257 5.57 -8.30 3.73
N VAL A 258 4.60 -9.04 3.18
CA VAL A 258 4.20 -8.98 1.78
C VAL A 258 3.13 -7.91 1.64
N VAL A 259 3.32 -6.94 0.72
CA VAL A 259 2.25 -6.01 0.38
C VAL A 259 1.32 -6.72 -0.62
N GLY A 260 0.04 -6.81 -0.30
CA GLY A 260 -0.97 -7.51 -1.10
C GLY A 260 -2.03 -6.54 -1.62
N SER A 261 -2.30 -6.54 -2.92
CA SER A 261 -3.39 -5.75 -3.49
C SER A 261 -4.67 -6.56 -3.48
N LEU A 262 -5.77 -5.98 -2.96
CA LEU A 262 -7.07 -6.64 -2.94
C LEU A 262 -7.73 -6.53 -4.32
N LYS A 263 -7.72 -7.62 -5.08
CA LYS A 263 -8.29 -7.70 -6.42
C LYS A 263 -9.68 -8.33 -6.39
N ASN A 264 -10.64 -7.65 -7.01
CA ASN A 264 -12.00 -8.16 -7.16
C ASN A 264 -12.18 -8.81 -8.54
N PHE A 265 -12.56 -10.10 -8.54
CA PHE A 265 -12.91 -10.83 -9.75
C PHE A 265 -14.40 -11.06 -9.79
N LYS A 266 -15.05 -10.42 -10.77
CA LYS A 266 -16.47 -10.62 -11.05
C LYS A 266 -16.63 -11.56 -12.24
N ILE A 267 -17.35 -12.65 -12.02
CA ILE A 267 -17.73 -13.53 -13.12
C ILE A 267 -19.11 -13.06 -13.59
N PRO A 268 -19.32 -12.67 -14.86
CA PRO A 268 -20.60 -12.12 -15.33
C PRO A 268 -21.67 -13.20 -15.62
N TYR A 269 -21.46 -14.42 -15.14
CA TYR A 269 -22.27 -15.60 -15.37
C TYR A 269 -22.52 -16.37 -14.08
N GLY A 270 -23.47 -17.31 -14.12
CA GLY A 270 -23.66 -18.30 -13.06
C GLY A 270 -22.50 -19.29 -12.97
N VAL A 271 -21.88 -19.40 -11.80
CA VAL A 271 -20.85 -20.40 -11.50
C VAL A 271 -21.52 -21.59 -10.82
N ILE A 272 -21.35 -22.76 -11.41
CA ILE A 272 -21.83 -24.04 -10.88
C ILE A 272 -20.69 -24.71 -10.12
N GLU A 273 -20.90 -24.98 -8.84
CA GLU A 273 -20.02 -25.83 -8.04
C GLU A 273 -20.55 -27.27 -8.10
N THR A 274 -19.69 -28.24 -8.43
CA THR A 274 -20.03 -29.66 -8.47
C THR A 274 -19.43 -30.41 -7.28
N ASN A 275 -20.11 -31.47 -6.85
CA ASN A 275 -19.55 -32.47 -5.94
C ASN A 275 -18.63 -33.42 -6.72
N GLU A 276 -17.82 -34.21 -6.01
CA GLU A 276 -16.93 -35.21 -6.62
C GLU A 276 -17.67 -36.25 -7.48
N ASN A 277 -18.93 -36.55 -7.14
CA ASN A 277 -19.78 -37.48 -7.90
C ASN A 277 -20.46 -36.84 -9.14
N GLY A 278 -20.11 -35.60 -9.50
CA GLY A 278 -20.65 -34.87 -10.65
C GLY A 278 -22.03 -34.25 -10.44
N SER A 279 -22.66 -34.43 -9.27
CA SER A 279 -23.90 -33.72 -8.93
C SER A 279 -23.65 -32.23 -8.65
N MET A 280 -24.65 -31.38 -8.92
CA MET A 280 -24.59 -29.96 -8.59
C MET A 280 -24.62 -29.75 -7.07
N LYS A 281 -23.63 -29.02 -6.55
CA LYS A 281 -23.54 -28.61 -5.14
C LYS A 281 -24.22 -27.26 -4.91
N ALA A 282 -23.90 -26.27 -5.74
CA ALA A 282 -24.44 -24.92 -5.65
C ALA A 282 -24.35 -24.22 -7.00
N MET A 283 -25.17 -23.20 -7.19
CA MET A 283 -25.03 -22.23 -8.28
C MET A 283 -25.01 -20.83 -7.69
N LYS A 284 -24.00 -20.05 -8.04
CA LYS A 284 -23.88 -18.65 -7.63
C LYS A 284 -23.99 -17.79 -8.87
N GLU A 285 -25.01 -16.93 -8.93
CA GLU A 285 -25.18 -16.00 -10.04
C GLU A 285 -24.26 -14.80 -9.87
N LYS A 286 -23.53 -14.47 -10.93
CA LYS A 286 -22.59 -13.35 -11.01
C LYS A 286 -21.70 -13.19 -9.76
N PRO A 287 -21.02 -14.26 -9.31
CA PRO A 287 -20.28 -14.23 -8.07
C PRO A 287 -19.08 -13.31 -8.18
N GLU A 288 -18.69 -12.80 -7.02
CA GLU A 288 -17.53 -11.94 -6.88
C GLU A 288 -16.56 -12.58 -5.89
N PHE A 289 -15.31 -12.70 -6.30
CA PHE A 289 -14.23 -13.26 -5.50
C PHE A 289 -13.21 -12.19 -5.19
N ASN A 290 -12.74 -12.16 -3.95
CA ASN A 290 -11.73 -11.21 -3.51
C ASN A 290 -10.46 -11.98 -3.17
N TYR A 291 -9.36 -11.62 -3.82
CA TYR A 291 -8.06 -12.23 -3.58
C TYR A 291 -7.02 -11.15 -3.28
N LEU A 292 -6.14 -11.44 -2.33
CA LEU A 292 -4.93 -10.65 -2.15
C LEU A 292 -3.88 -11.16 -3.13
N VAL A 293 -3.53 -10.30 -4.09
CA VAL A 293 -2.51 -10.56 -5.09
C VAL A 293 -1.19 -9.94 -4.61
N ASN A 294 -0.10 -10.69 -4.70
CA ASN A 294 1.22 -10.18 -4.36
C ASN A 294 1.59 -9.03 -5.30
N THR A 295 1.91 -7.87 -4.74
CA THR A 295 2.21 -6.67 -5.55
C THR A 295 3.63 -6.66 -6.09
N GLY A 296 4.56 -7.45 -5.52
CA GLY A 296 5.99 -7.31 -5.78
C GLY A 296 6.70 -6.29 -4.87
N MET A 297 6.02 -5.80 -3.83
CA MET A 297 6.60 -4.98 -2.77
C MET A 297 6.62 -5.72 -1.44
N TYR A 298 7.75 -5.65 -0.74
CA TYR A 298 8.00 -6.36 0.51
C TYR A 298 8.75 -5.46 1.49
N LEU A 299 8.59 -5.74 2.78
CA LEU A 299 9.45 -5.23 3.84
C LEU A 299 10.05 -6.42 4.58
N ILE A 300 11.38 -6.49 4.61
CA ILE A 300 12.13 -7.70 4.95
C ILE A 300 13.13 -7.41 6.08
N GLN A 301 13.22 -8.32 7.05
CA GLN A 301 14.25 -8.27 8.08
C GLN A 301 15.64 -8.60 7.50
N PRO A 302 16.72 -7.92 7.94
CA PRO A 302 18.07 -8.14 7.42
C PRO A 302 18.55 -9.59 7.58
N GLU A 303 18.12 -10.29 8.61
CA GLU A 303 18.46 -11.70 8.85
C GLU A 303 17.93 -12.62 7.75
N ALA A 304 16.89 -12.23 7.00
CA ALA A 304 16.35 -13.02 5.90
C ALA A 304 17.36 -13.20 4.75
N LEU A 305 18.36 -12.30 4.65
CA LEU A 305 19.45 -12.44 3.69
C LEU A 305 20.25 -13.73 3.88
N ASN A 306 20.29 -14.27 5.10
CA ASN A 306 20.97 -15.54 5.38
C ASN A 306 20.27 -16.75 4.77
N ASP A 307 18.97 -16.64 4.48
CA ASP A 307 18.17 -17.71 3.89
C ASP A 307 18.30 -17.76 2.35
N ILE A 308 18.97 -16.76 1.75
CA ILE A 308 19.16 -16.62 0.30
C ILE A 308 20.51 -17.23 -0.10
N PRO A 309 20.53 -18.20 -1.03
CA PRO A 309 21.77 -18.77 -1.55
C PRO A 309 22.55 -17.74 -2.36
N GLU A 310 23.88 -17.79 -2.28
CA GLU A 310 24.73 -16.81 -2.95
C GLU A 310 24.92 -17.14 -4.43
N ARG A 311 24.74 -16.14 -5.30
CA ARG A 311 24.96 -16.24 -6.77
C ARG A 311 24.13 -17.32 -7.46
N GLU A 312 23.03 -17.71 -6.85
CA GLU A 312 22.06 -18.66 -7.40
C GLU A 312 20.77 -17.96 -7.84
N PHE A 313 20.09 -18.60 -8.79
CA PHE A 313 18.77 -18.15 -9.21
C PHE A 313 17.76 -18.49 -8.10
N PHE A 314 17.15 -17.48 -7.51
CA PHE A 314 16.27 -17.64 -6.35
C PHE A 314 15.12 -16.64 -6.41
N HIS A 315 13.88 -17.12 -6.23
CA HIS A 315 12.71 -16.24 -6.20
C HIS A 315 12.35 -15.81 -4.78
N ILE A 316 11.67 -14.66 -4.69
CA ILE A 316 11.14 -14.16 -3.43
C ILE A 316 10.10 -15.10 -2.83
N THR A 317 9.38 -15.86 -3.65
CA THR A 317 8.46 -16.93 -3.22
C THR A 317 9.19 -18.08 -2.54
N ASP A 318 10.41 -18.39 -2.97
CA ASP A 318 11.24 -19.44 -2.38
C ASP A 318 11.74 -18.97 -1.01
N LEU A 319 12.18 -17.71 -0.91
CA LEU A 319 12.54 -17.08 0.36
C LEU A 319 11.38 -17.13 1.36
N ILE A 320 10.19 -16.68 0.93
CA ILE A 320 8.99 -16.69 1.77
C ILE A 320 8.68 -18.12 2.24
N SER A 321 8.73 -19.10 1.35
CA SER A 321 8.45 -20.50 1.68
C SER A 321 9.45 -21.06 2.68
N ARG A 322 10.74 -20.75 2.51
CA ARG A 322 11.81 -21.14 3.43
C ARG A 322 11.63 -20.51 4.81
N CYS A 323 11.44 -19.18 4.88
CA CYS A 323 11.24 -18.50 6.16
C CYS A 323 10.01 -19.05 6.92
N ARG A 324 8.92 -19.36 6.21
CA ARG A 324 7.73 -19.99 6.81
C ARG A 324 8.01 -21.40 7.33
N ALA A 325 8.77 -22.20 6.58
CA ALA A 325 9.17 -23.55 7.02
C ALA A 325 10.03 -23.50 8.29
N ASP A 326 10.85 -22.46 8.46
CA ASP A 326 11.65 -22.21 9.67
C ASP A 326 10.83 -21.63 10.85
N GLY A 327 9.50 -21.51 10.71
CA GLY A 327 8.62 -20.93 11.73
C GLY A 327 8.70 -19.39 11.83
N LYS A 328 9.41 -18.72 10.92
CA LYS A 328 9.49 -17.26 10.89
C LYS A 328 8.17 -16.69 10.38
N ARG A 329 7.72 -15.61 11.00
CA ARG A 329 6.42 -15.00 10.70
C ARG A 329 6.45 -14.26 9.37
N VAL A 330 5.60 -14.67 8.42
CA VAL A 330 5.34 -13.92 7.20
C VAL A 330 3.94 -13.32 7.26
N GLY A 331 3.87 -11.99 7.31
CA GLY A 331 2.61 -11.25 7.35
C GLY A 331 2.25 -10.67 5.99
N VAL A 332 0.97 -10.31 5.83
CA VAL A 332 0.48 -9.61 4.64
C VAL A 332 -0.06 -8.25 5.06
N TYR A 333 0.26 -7.20 4.31
CA TYR A 333 -0.32 -5.87 4.47
C TYR A 333 -1.19 -5.57 3.24
N PRO A 334 -2.53 -5.56 3.38
CA PRO A 334 -3.42 -5.34 2.25
C PRO A 334 -3.52 -3.85 1.89
N ILE A 335 -3.58 -3.57 0.60
CA ILE A 335 -3.86 -2.26 0.01
C ILE A 335 -5.02 -2.37 -0.99
N SER A 336 -5.62 -1.23 -1.33
CA SER A 336 -6.66 -1.18 -2.36
C SER A 336 -6.07 -1.43 -3.75
N GLU A 337 -6.90 -1.93 -4.67
CA GLU A 337 -6.51 -2.18 -6.06
C GLU A 337 -6.00 -0.91 -6.75
N LYS A 338 -6.60 0.25 -6.44
CA LYS A 338 -6.25 1.55 -7.03
C LYS A 338 -4.86 2.06 -6.60
N SER A 339 -4.34 1.55 -5.49
CA SER A 339 -3.03 1.88 -4.92
C SER A 339 -1.89 1.08 -5.53
N TRP A 340 -2.16 0.12 -6.42
CA TRP A 340 -1.17 -0.72 -7.07
C TRP A 340 -1.24 -0.55 -8.59
N THR A 341 -0.13 -0.12 -9.19
CA THR A 341 0.03 -0.07 -10.64
C THR A 341 1.21 -0.96 -11.03
N ASP A 342 0.93 -2.05 -11.76
CA ASP A 342 1.92 -2.84 -12.47
C ASP A 342 2.06 -2.27 -13.89
N ILE A 343 3.27 -1.97 -14.34
CA ILE A 343 3.54 -1.46 -15.69
C ILE A 343 4.23 -2.51 -16.55
N GLY A 344 4.26 -3.76 -16.07
CA GLY A 344 4.91 -4.89 -16.70
C GLY A 344 4.14 -5.57 -17.81
N GLN A 345 2.91 -5.13 -18.06
CA GLN A 345 2.08 -5.54 -19.19
C GLN A 345 1.70 -4.32 -20.04
N MET A 346 1.58 -4.52 -21.35
CA MET A 346 1.26 -3.45 -22.29
C MET A 346 -0.06 -2.74 -21.99
N GLU A 347 -1.10 -3.50 -21.64
CA GLU A 347 -2.42 -2.95 -21.29
C GLU A 347 -2.36 -2.03 -20.07
N GLU A 348 -1.62 -2.44 -19.05
CA GLU A 348 -1.47 -1.67 -17.82
C GLU A 348 -0.56 -0.45 -18.03
N LEU A 349 0.49 -0.58 -18.85
CA LEU A 349 1.33 0.56 -19.27
C LEU A 349 0.49 1.63 -19.97
N TYR A 350 -0.38 1.25 -20.92
CA TYR A 350 -1.28 2.21 -21.56
C TYR A 350 -2.27 2.85 -20.60
N SER A 351 -2.79 2.08 -19.64
CA SER A 351 -3.65 2.63 -18.59
C SER A 351 -2.89 3.59 -17.67
N ALA A 352 -1.63 3.31 -17.38
CA ALA A 352 -0.77 4.18 -16.59
C ALA A 352 -0.49 5.49 -17.33
N LEU A 353 -0.11 5.43 -18.61
CA LEU A 353 0.15 6.64 -19.41
C LEU A 353 -1.05 7.62 -19.37
N LYS A 354 -2.28 7.12 -19.55
CA LYS A 354 -3.50 7.95 -19.45
C LYS A 354 -3.76 8.56 -18.06
N LYS A 355 -3.18 7.99 -17.00
CA LYS A 355 -3.37 8.46 -15.61
C LYS A 355 -2.34 9.53 -15.23
N PHE A 356 -1.21 9.57 -15.93
CA PHE A 356 -0.07 10.46 -15.65
C PHE A 356 0.12 11.56 -16.71
N ASP A 357 -0.67 11.55 -17.80
CA ASP A 357 -0.96 12.70 -18.66
C ASP A 357 -1.98 13.64 -17.99
#